data_AF-A0A7J2R2W8-F1
#
_entry.id   AF-A0A7J2R2W8-F1
#
_cell.length_a   1.000
_cell.length_b   1.000
_cell.length_c   1.000
_cell.angle_alpha   90.00
_cell.angle_beta   90.00
_cell.angle_gamma   90.00
#
_symmetry.space_group_name_H-M   'P 1'
#
loop_
_entity.id
_entity.type
_entity.pdbx_description
1 polymer ?
#
loop_
_entity_poly.entity_id
_entity_poly.type
_entity_poly.pdbx_seq_one_letter_code
_entity_poly.pdbx_strand_id
1 'polypeptide(L)'
;MNKLQEVKEAMKNTPPERLARIEYQSHFMQMLGVTAVCGILIFQGYWYIIFAFIFSLGISYSQGIGAYQKYRTIKALIGEKEYDVEKEISPSRKRTYIIREVFGRSAGWSVLIVTIFLNLRYVDYSVWYTKILFSFSLIITYIIFYFFIIYWFASKLYYRRKK
;
A
#
# COMPACT_ATOMS: atom_id res chain seq x y z
N MET A 1 15.27 -7.26 24.15
CA MET A 1 15.97 -6.69 22.98
C MET A 1 15.52 -5.26 22.80
N ASN A 2 16.38 -4.38 22.26
CA ASN A 2 16.01 -2.98 22.09
C ASN A 2 15.01 -2.87 20.93
N LYS A 3 13.87 -2.18 21.07
CA LYS A 3 12.82 -2.10 20.03
C LYS A 3 13.36 -1.64 18.67
N LEU A 4 14.42 -0.83 18.67
CA LEU A 4 15.14 -0.40 17.46
C LEU A 4 15.88 -1.55 16.75
N GLN A 5 16.43 -2.49 17.50
CA GLN A 5 17.10 -3.68 16.94
C GLN A 5 16.09 -4.63 16.31
N GLU A 6 14.92 -4.83 16.93
CA GLU A 6 13.82 -5.62 16.37
C GLU A 6 13.28 -5.03 15.07
N VAL A 7 13.16 -3.70 14.99
CA VAL A 7 12.79 -3.01 13.75
C VAL A 7 13.87 -3.19 12.68
N LYS A 8 15.15 -3.07 13.04
CA LYS A 8 16.28 -3.25 12.12
C LYS A 8 16.35 -4.69 11.58
N GLU A 9 16.13 -5.68 12.43
CA GLU A 9 16.03 -7.09 12.03
C GLU A 9 14.78 -7.38 11.19
N ALA A 10 13.65 -6.75 11.51
CA ALA A 10 12.43 -6.87 10.72
C ALA A 10 12.56 -6.25 9.32
N MET A 11 13.37 -5.21 9.15
CA MET A 11 13.71 -4.68 7.82
C MET A 11 14.66 -5.59 7.06
N LYS A 12 15.66 -6.16 7.75
CA LYS A 12 16.64 -7.10 7.17
C LYS A 12 15.98 -8.41 6.71
N ASN A 13 14.99 -8.90 7.45
CA ASN A 13 14.27 -10.14 7.17
C ASN A 13 12.87 -9.87 6.60
N THR A 14 12.81 -9.20 5.45
CA THR A 14 11.55 -9.04 4.71
C THR A 14 11.27 -10.30 3.89
N PRO A 15 10.05 -10.89 3.92
CA PRO A 15 9.75 -12.08 3.14
C PRO A 15 10.02 -11.85 1.64
N PRO A 16 10.74 -12.75 0.96
CA PRO A 16 11.12 -12.56 -0.45
C PRO A 16 9.90 -12.48 -1.37
N GLU A 17 8.81 -13.17 -1.04
CA GLU A 17 7.52 -13.04 -1.74
C GLU A 17 7.04 -11.58 -1.74
N ARG A 18 7.15 -10.89 -0.60
CA ARG A 18 6.63 -9.53 -0.47
C ARG A 18 7.51 -8.52 -1.21
N LEU A 19 8.83 -8.72 -1.20
CA LEU A 19 9.76 -7.92 -1.98
C LEU A 19 9.45 -8.03 -3.48
N ALA A 20 9.29 -9.25 -4.00
CA ALA A 20 8.92 -9.45 -5.40
C ALA A 20 7.53 -8.88 -5.75
N ARG A 21 6.57 -8.95 -4.82
CA ARG A 21 5.26 -8.30 -5.01
C ARG A 21 5.36 -6.78 -5.06
N ILE A 22 6.16 -6.19 -4.19
CA ILE A 22 6.38 -4.73 -4.15
C ILE A 22 7.09 -4.27 -5.43
N GLU A 23 8.11 -5.02 -5.90
CA GLU A 23 8.79 -4.78 -7.17
C GLU A 23 7.77 -4.76 -8.33
N TYR A 24 6.93 -5.80 -8.44
CA TYR A 24 5.86 -5.85 -9.44
C TYR A 24 4.89 -4.64 -9.34
N GLN A 25 4.41 -4.33 -8.14
CA GLN A 25 3.51 -3.20 -7.92
C GLN A 25 4.16 -1.86 -8.28
N SER A 26 5.47 -1.71 -8.01
CA SER A 26 6.19 -0.48 -8.31
C SER A 26 6.28 -0.23 -9.82
N HIS A 27 6.55 -1.26 -10.62
CA HIS A 27 6.54 -1.15 -12.08
C HIS A 27 5.15 -0.84 -12.63
N PHE A 28 4.10 -1.39 -12.04
CA PHE A 28 2.73 -1.07 -12.41
C PHE A 28 2.36 0.39 -12.09
N MET A 29 2.73 0.88 -10.90
CA MET A 29 2.53 2.27 -10.51
C MET A 29 3.34 3.23 -11.39
N GLN A 30 4.54 2.85 -11.81
CA GLN A 30 5.35 3.60 -12.75
C GLN A 30 4.65 3.70 -14.11
N MET A 31 4.09 2.61 -14.63
CA MET A 31 3.28 2.63 -15.87
C MET A 31 2.10 3.58 -15.76
N LEU A 32 1.36 3.56 -14.65
CA LEU A 32 0.24 4.48 -14.42
C LEU A 32 0.70 5.95 -14.37
N GLY A 33 1.79 6.23 -13.64
CA GLY A 33 2.35 7.58 -13.53
C GLY A 33 2.82 8.11 -14.88
N VAL A 34 3.56 7.30 -15.65
CA VAL A 34 3.99 7.63 -17.02
C VAL A 34 2.78 7.86 -17.92
N THR A 35 1.75 7.02 -17.85
CA THR A 35 0.53 7.19 -18.63
C THR A 35 -0.20 8.48 -18.31
N ALA A 36 -0.33 8.84 -17.04
CA ALA A 36 -0.96 10.08 -16.63
C ALA A 36 -0.18 11.31 -17.13
N VAL A 37 1.14 11.35 -16.91
CA VAL A 37 1.97 12.49 -17.31
C VAL A 37 2.06 12.61 -18.83
N CYS A 38 2.38 11.52 -19.54
CA CYS A 38 2.45 11.53 -20.99
C CYS A 38 1.09 11.82 -21.63
N GLY A 39 -0.01 11.31 -21.06
CA GLY A 39 -1.37 11.61 -21.53
C GLY A 39 -1.71 13.10 -21.46
N ILE A 40 -1.37 13.77 -20.34
CA ILE A 40 -1.53 15.22 -20.20
C ILE A 40 -0.69 15.98 -21.24
N LEU A 41 0.57 15.58 -21.42
CA LEU A 41 1.47 16.27 -22.36
C LEU A 41 1.05 16.08 -23.82
N ILE A 42 0.57 14.89 -24.20
CA ILE A 42 0.00 14.64 -25.53
C ILE A 42 -1.23 15.53 -25.75
N PHE A 43 -2.11 15.63 -24.75
CA PHE A 43 -3.28 16.51 -24.82
C PHE A 43 -2.90 17.99 -24.98
N GLN A 44 -1.79 18.42 -24.37
CA GLN A 44 -1.22 19.77 -24.54
C GLN A 44 -0.51 19.99 -25.89
N GLY A 45 -0.47 18.98 -26.77
CA GLY A 45 0.09 19.08 -28.13
C GLY A 45 1.54 18.62 -28.27
N TYR A 46 2.14 18.03 -27.23
CA TYR A 46 3.51 17.51 -27.29
C TYR A 46 3.56 16.09 -27.89
N TRP A 47 3.18 15.95 -29.16
CA TRP A 47 3.05 14.67 -29.86
C TRP A 47 4.36 13.87 -29.98
N TYR A 48 5.52 14.53 -29.97
CA TYR A 48 6.83 13.87 -30.02
C TYR A 48 7.12 12.99 -28.79
N ILE A 49 6.37 13.17 -27.69
CA ILE A 49 6.51 12.38 -26.45
C ILE A 49 5.95 10.97 -26.63
N ILE A 50 5.19 10.68 -27.69
CA ILE A 50 4.61 9.34 -27.95
C ILE A 50 5.68 8.25 -27.99
N PHE A 51 6.87 8.52 -28.57
CA PHE A 51 7.94 7.53 -28.59
C PHE A 51 8.49 7.22 -27.20
N ALA A 52 8.69 8.25 -26.37
CA ALA A 52 9.10 8.08 -24.98
C ALA A 52 8.02 7.35 -24.16
N PHE A 53 6.75 7.63 -24.42
CA PHE A 53 5.61 6.98 -23.79
C PHE A 53 5.57 5.47 -24.10
N ILE A 54 5.63 5.09 -25.38
CA ILE A 54 5.62 3.69 -25.81
C ILE A 54 6.83 2.95 -25.23
N PHE A 55 8.03 3.54 -25.30
CA PHE A 55 9.24 2.91 -24.80
C PHE A 55 9.22 2.72 -23.28
N SER A 56 8.76 3.73 -22.54
CA SER A 56 8.65 3.67 -21.08
C SER A 56 7.62 2.63 -20.62
N LEU A 57 6.47 2.53 -21.31
CA LEU A 57 5.50 1.47 -21.07
C LEU A 57 6.08 0.09 -21.39
N GLY A 58 6.76 -0.06 -22.53
CA GLY A 58 7.38 -1.32 -22.93
C GLY A 58 8.41 -1.84 -21.92
N ILE A 59 9.32 -0.97 -21.46
CA ILE A 59 10.30 -1.32 -20.43
C ILE A 59 9.61 -1.68 -19.11
N SER A 60 8.69 -0.83 -18.64
CA SER A 60 8.03 -1.04 -17.36
C SER A 60 7.17 -2.31 -17.36
N TYR A 61 6.55 -2.64 -18.48
CA TYR A 61 5.81 -3.89 -18.67
C TYR A 61 6.73 -5.11 -18.64
N SER A 62 7.85 -5.05 -19.38
CA SER A 62 8.85 -6.14 -19.41
C SER A 62 9.44 -6.41 -18.02
N GLN A 63 9.83 -5.35 -17.31
CA GLN A 63 10.32 -5.45 -15.92
C GLN A 63 9.23 -5.96 -14.98
N GLY A 64 7.99 -5.48 -15.15
CA GLY A 64 6.83 -5.95 -14.42
C GLY A 64 6.58 -7.46 -14.59
N ILE A 65 6.60 -7.97 -15.82
CA ILE A 65 6.45 -9.41 -16.07
C ILE A 65 7.58 -10.21 -15.43
N GLY A 66 8.83 -9.73 -15.54
CA GLY A 66 9.98 -10.37 -14.89
C GLY A 66 9.79 -10.48 -13.37
N ALA A 67 9.37 -9.39 -12.71
CA ALA A 67 9.08 -9.36 -11.29
C ALA A 67 7.91 -10.29 -10.91
N TYR A 68 6.87 -10.35 -11.74
CA TYR A 68 5.73 -11.25 -11.54
C TYR A 68 6.15 -12.73 -11.61
N GLN A 69 6.99 -13.10 -12.57
CA GLN A 69 7.52 -14.46 -12.67
C GLN A 69 8.37 -14.82 -11.44
N LYS A 70 9.27 -13.93 -11.00
CA LYS A 70 10.02 -14.10 -9.74
C LYS A 70 9.07 -14.32 -8.56
N TYR A 71 8.05 -13.49 -8.43
CA TYR A 71 7.03 -13.60 -7.37
C TYR A 71 6.34 -14.98 -7.39
N ARG A 72 5.89 -15.43 -8.56
CA ARG A 72 5.22 -16.72 -8.72
C ARG A 72 6.12 -17.89 -8.34
N THR A 73 7.39 -17.85 -8.77
CA THR A 73 8.37 -18.89 -8.44
C THR A 73 8.67 -18.94 -6.95
N ILE A 74 8.88 -17.79 -6.31
CA ILE A 74 9.10 -17.70 -4.86
C ILE A 74 7.88 -18.23 -4.09
N LYS A 75 6.67 -17.87 -4.52
CA LYS A 75 5.43 -18.35 -3.90
C LYS A 75 5.27 -19.87 -4.03
N ALA A 76 5.63 -20.43 -5.19
CA ALA A 76 5.60 -21.87 -5.42
C ALA A 76 6.61 -22.63 -4.54
N LEU A 77 7.79 -22.06 -4.31
CA LEU A 77 8.85 -22.67 -3.49
C LEU A 77 8.57 -22.62 -1.98
N ILE A 78 7.92 -21.56 -1.50
CA ILE A 78 7.66 -21.36 -0.06
C ILE A 78 6.42 -22.16 0.40
N GLY A 79 5.48 -22.43 -0.50
CA GLY A 79 4.19 -23.03 -0.18
C GLY A 79 3.27 -22.08 0.60
N GLU A 80 2.01 -22.46 0.80
CA GLU A 80 1.09 -21.71 1.67
C GLU A 80 1.40 -22.02 3.14
N LYS A 81 2.42 -21.37 3.70
CA LYS A 81 2.64 -21.41 5.14
C LYS A 81 1.57 -20.59 5.86
N GLU A 82 0.89 -21.21 6.80
CA GLU A 82 -0.05 -20.55 7.70
C GLU A 82 0.67 -19.43 8.47
N TYR A 83 0.13 -18.22 8.42
CA TYR A 83 0.83 -17.04 8.92
C TYR A 83 0.80 -16.99 10.46
N ASP A 84 1.95 -17.21 11.09
CA ASP A 84 2.07 -17.21 12.54
C ASP A 84 2.27 -15.77 13.08
N VAL A 85 1.16 -15.21 13.58
CA VAL A 85 1.07 -13.86 14.14
C VAL A 85 1.94 -13.66 15.39
N GLU A 86 2.23 -14.73 16.12
CA GLU A 86 3.00 -14.66 17.38
C GLU A 86 4.50 -14.60 17.12
N LYS A 87 4.96 -15.25 16.05
CA LYS A 87 6.36 -15.21 15.60
C LYS A 87 6.71 -13.98 14.75
N GLU A 88 5.72 -13.17 14.38
CA GLU A 88 5.94 -11.97 13.56
C GLU A 88 6.55 -10.82 14.37
N ILE A 89 7.77 -10.41 14.00
CA ILE A 89 8.53 -9.33 14.65
C ILE A 89 8.01 -7.94 14.23
N SER A 90 7.50 -7.80 13.00
CA SER A 90 7.12 -6.49 12.47
C SER A 90 5.73 -6.05 12.97
N PRO A 91 5.64 -4.91 13.70
CA PRO A 91 4.36 -4.43 14.23
C PRO A 91 3.36 -4.09 13.13
N SER A 92 3.82 -3.54 12.01
CA SER A 92 2.96 -3.19 10.88
C SER A 92 2.42 -4.42 10.14
N ARG A 93 3.22 -5.49 10.04
CA ARG A 93 2.80 -6.78 9.49
C ARG A 93 1.73 -7.42 10.36
N LYS A 94 2.00 -7.50 11.67
CA LYS A 94 1.07 -8.02 12.67
C LYS A 94 -0.28 -7.30 12.65
N ARG A 95 -0.27 -5.96 12.61
CA ARG A 95 -1.51 -5.15 12.50
C ARG A 95 -2.30 -5.46 11.25
N THR A 96 -1.64 -5.44 10.10
CA THR A 96 -2.31 -5.62 8.80
C THR A 96 -2.97 -7.00 8.73
N TYR A 97 -2.30 -8.03 9.24
CA TYR A 97 -2.86 -9.37 9.32
C TYR A 97 -4.08 -9.42 10.25
N ILE A 98 -3.96 -8.93 11.49
CA ILE A 98 -5.06 -8.93 12.47
C ILE A 98 -6.31 -8.21 11.93
N ILE A 99 -6.12 -7.04 11.31
CA ILE A 99 -7.22 -6.27 10.72
C ILE A 99 -7.88 -7.07 9.58
N ARG A 100 -7.06 -7.66 8.71
CA ARG A 100 -7.55 -8.44 7.57
C ARG A 100 -8.29 -9.71 8.00
N GLU A 101 -7.84 -10.36 9.07
CA GLU A 101 -8.46 -11.55 9.61
C GLU A 101 -9.82 -11.26 10.24
N VAL A 102 -9.94 -10.12 10.95
CA VAL A 102 -11.18 -9.78 11.66
C VAL A 102 -12.21 -9.12 10.75
N PHE A 103 -11.77 -8.17 9.93
CA PHE A 103 -12.65 -7.29 9.13
C PHE A 103 -12.57 -7.57 7.62
N GLY A 104 -11.73 -8.50 7.19
CA GLY A 104 -11.58 -8.85 5.77
C GLY A 104 -10.72 -7.86 4.99
N ARG A 105 -10.64 -8.10 3.67
CA ARG A 105 -9.80 -7.32 2.74
C ARG A 105 -10.35 -5.91 2.46
N SER A 106 -11.62 -5.67 2.74
CA SER A 106 -12.33 -4.40 2.51
C SER A 106 -12.11 -3.37 3.62
N ALA A 107 -11.53 -3.74 4.77
CA ALA A 107 -11.34 -2.85 5.92
C ALA A 107 -10.51 -1.59 5.60
N GLY A 108 -9.52 -1.69 4.71
CA GLY A 108 -8.76 -0.52 4.27
C GLY A 108 -9.61 0.47 3.45
N TRP A 109 -10.47 -0.05 2.58
CA TRP A 109 -11.37 0.76 1.75
C TRP A 109 -12.45 1.45 2.59
N SER A 110 -13.02 0.76 3.58
CA SER A 110 -14.01 1.37 4.46
C SER A 110 -13.42 2.51 5.29
N VAL A 111 -12.19 2.35 5.82
CA VAL A 111 -11.50 3.44 6.52
C VAL A 111 -11.23 4.61 5.59
N LEU A 112 -10.78 4.34 4.37
CA LEU A 112 -10.49 5.39 3.39
C LEU A 112 -11.75 6.20 3.07
N ILE A 113 -12.89 5.53 2.84
CA ILE A 113 -14.18 6.18 2.60
C ILE A 113 -14.59 7.04 3.80
N VAL A 114 -14.57 6.48 5.02
CA VAL A 114 -14.91 7.23 6.25
C VAL A 114 -14.01 8.44 6.43
N THR A 115 -12.72 8.28 6.15
CA THR A 115 -11.74 9.36 6.24
C THR A 115 -12.06 10.48 5.24
N ILE A 116 -12.37 10.14 3.99
CA ILE A 116 -12.78 11.12 2.98
C ILE A 116 -14.02 11.89 3.45
N PHE A 117 -15.06 11.19 3.91
CA PHE A 117 -16.28 11.82 4.41
C PHE A 117 -16.03 12.77 5.58
N LEU A 118 -15.19 12.38 6.54
CA LEU A 118 -14.82 13.26 7.66
C LEU A 118 -14.10 14.52 7.15
N ASN A 119 -13.11 14.38 6.27
CA ASN A 119 -12.38 15.55 5.79
C ASN A 119 -13.26 16.45 4.90
N LEU A 120 -14.16 15.89 4.09
CA LEU A 120 -15.18 16.66 3.35
C LEU A 120 -16.10 17.48 4.26
N ARG A 121 -16.38 16.98 5.47
CA ARG A 121 -17.25 17.67 6.43
C ARG A 121 -16.55 18.80 7.19
N TYR A 122 -15.26 18.66 7.47
CA TYR A 122 -14.51 19.55 8.37
C TYR A 122 -13.54 20.52 7.69
N VAL A 123 -13.13 20.25 6.45
CA VAL A 123 -12.22 21.14 5.70
C VAL A 123 -13.02 21.91 4.67
N ASP A 124 -12.92 23.24 4.67
CA ASP A 124 -13.50 24.09 3.63
C ASP A 124 -12.61 24.09 2.38
N TYR A 125 -13.21 23.93 1.18
CA TYR A 125 -12.52 23.84 -0.11
C TYR A 125 -12.50 25.15 -0.90
N SER A 126 -13.05 26.21 -0.33
CA SER A 126 -13.19 27.51 -0.98
C SER A 126 -11.85 28.13 -1.38
N VAL A 127 -10.76 27.86 -0.63
CA VAL A 127 -9.45 28.50 -0.85
C VAL A 127 -8.37 27.50 -1.30
N TRP A 128 -7.41 27.93 -2.10
CA TRP A 128 -6.40 27.02 -2.67
C TRP A 128 -5.48 26.39 -1.60
N TYR A 129 -5.11 27.11 -0.55
CA TYR A 129 -4.26 26.58 0.52
C TYR A 129 -4.98 25.53 1.36
N THR A 130 -6.31 25.61 1.49
CA THR A 130 -7.09 24.58 2.20
C THR A 130 -7.19 23.27 1.41
N LYS A 131 -6.96 23.27 0.09
CA LYS A 131 -6.83 22.05 -0.72
C LYS A 131 -5.55 21.25 -0.42
N ILE A 132 -4.46 21.96 -0.13
CA ILE A 132 -3.21 21.33 0.33
C ILE A 132 -3.41 20.77 1.74
N LEU A 133 -4.03 21.56 2.61
CA LEU A 133 -4.38 21.19 3.98
C LEU A 133 -5.29 19.96 4.01
N PHE A 134 -6.26 19.87 3.09
CA PHE A 134 -7.10 18.69 2.89
C PHE A 134 -6.26 17.44 2.61
N SER A 135 -5.35 17.50 1.63
CA SER A 135 -4.51 16.35 1.28
C SER A 135 -3.67 15.85 2.46
N PHE A 136 -3.10 16.77 3.25
CA PHE A 136 -2.38 16.42 4.48
C PHE A 136 -3.30 15.85 5.56
N SER A 137 -4.43 16.52 5.82
CA SER A 137 -5.40 16.11 6.83
C SER A 137 -5.97 14.72 6.53
N LEU A 138 -6.21 14.38 5.26
CA LEU A 138 -6.67 13.07 4.81
C LEU A 138 -5.65 11.98 5.13
N ILE A 139 -4.36 12.21 4.87
CA ILE A 139 -3.30 11.26 5.21
C ILE A 139 -3.24 11.04 6.73
N ILE A 140 -3.24 12.13 7.51
CA ILE A 140 -3.12 12.08 8.97
C ILE A 140 -4.33 11.34 9.57
N THR A 141 -5.54 11.73 9.19
CA THR A 141 -6.78 11.12 9.70
C THR A 141 -6.90 9.65 9.28
N TYR A 142 -6.49 9.30 8.07
CA TYR A 142 -6.43 7.90 7.63
C TYR A 142 -5.47 7.09 8.53
N ILE A 143 -4.27 7.62 8.79
CA ILE A 143 -3.29 6.95 9.64
C ILE A 143 -3.86 6.74 11.05
N ILE A 144 -4.47 7.77 11.63
CA ILE A 144 -5.07 7.68 12.97
C ILE A 144 -6.17 6.61 13.00
N PHE A 145 -7.12 6.65 12.07
CA PHE A 145 -8.23 5.71 12.04
C PHE A 145 -7.77 4.27 11.77
N TYR A 146 -6.91 4.07 10.77
CA TYR A 146 -6.47 2.74 10.36
C TYR A 146 -5.51 2.11 11.39
N PHE A 147 -4.48 2.84 11.81
CA PHE A 147 -3.41 2.29 12.65
C PHE A 147 -3.73 2.25 14.14
N PHE A 148 -4.60 3.12 14.63
CA PHE A 148 -4.96 3.17 16.05
C PHE A 148 -6.37 2.63 16.28
N ILE A 149 -7.40 3.26 15.72
CA ILE A 149 -8.79 2.94 16.05
C ILE A 149 -9.17 1.54 15.57
N ILE A 150 -9.07 1.27 14.27
CA ILE A 150 -9.43 -0.04 13.70
C ILE A 150 -8.55 -1.13 14.27
N TYR A 151 -7.24 -0.91 14.40
CA TYR A 151 -6.36 -1.92 14.99
C TYR A 151 -6.72 -2.24 16.45
N TRP A 152 -7.10 -1.25 17.25
CA TRP A 152 -7.49 -1.47 18.64
C TRP A 152 -8.75 -2.34 18.74
N PHE A 153 -9.75 -2.09 17.90
CA PHE A 153 -10.93 -2.96 17.82
C PHE A 153 -10.59 -4.34 17.26
N ALA A 154 -9.82 -4.42 16.17
CA ALA A 154 -9.44 -5.67 15.53
C ALA A 154 -8.65 -6.58 16.49
N SER A 155 -7.68 -6.03 17.21
CA SER A 155 -6.86 -6.79 18.17
C SER A 155 -7.71 -7.39 19.29
N LYS A 156 -8.62 -6.62 19.90
CA LYS A 156 -9.55 -7.13 20.92
C LYS A 156 -10.43 -8.26 20.39
N LEU A 157 -10.98 -8.12 19.18
CA LEU A 157 -11.83 -9.15 18.58
C LEU A 157 -11.04 -10.40 18.18
N TYR A 158 -9.84 -10.23 17.63
CA TYR A 158 -8.96 -11.32 17.23
C TYR A 158 -8.57 -12.21 18.42
N TYR A 159 -8.10 -11.61 19.52
CA TYR A 159 -7.73 -12.37 20.72
C TYR A 159 -8.93 -12.99 21.44
N ARG A 160 -10.14 -12.45 21.27
CA ARG A 160 -11.38 -13.08 21.77
C ARG A 160 -11.82 -14.29 20.96
N ARG A 161 -11.55 -14.33 19.65
CA ARG A 161 -11.92 -15.47 18.78
C ARG A 161 -10.96 -16.66 18.87
N LYS A 162 -9.73 -16.43 19.33
CA LYS A 162 -8.67 -17.45 19.48
C LYS A 162 -8.61 -18.10 20.86
N LYS A 163 -9.33 -17.58 21.85
CA LYS A 163 -9.56 -18.21 23.15
C LYS A 163 -10.85 -19.01 23.09
#